data_AF-A0A1B6MI91-F1
#
_entry.id   AF-A0A1B6MI91-F1
#
_cell.length_a   1.000
_cell.length_b   1.000
_cell.length_c   1.000
_cell.angle_alpha   90.00
_cell.angle_beta   90.00
_cell.angle_gamma   90.00
#
_symmetry.space_group_name_H-M   'P 1'
#
loop_
_entity.id
_entity.type
_entity.pdbx_description
1 polymer ?
#
loop_
_entity_poly.entity_id
_entity_poly.type
_entity_poly.pdbx_seq_one_letter_code
_entity_poly.pdbx_strand_id
1 'polypeptide(L)'
;MEPQFELLKDQLSLEFQGLCGSMPPGEMRVQPPGTVLNLPYREFYREILDMEVREDDVWVLSFPKSGTTWTQEMVWLLNSDLDYETAKSFDLHERFPHVEFQTLGGVVPDEKFNKIEFTKNLKSPR
;
A
#
# COMPACT_ATOMS: atom_id res chain seq x y z
N MET A 1 19.24 -6.50 2.24
CA MET A 1 19.89 -6.31 0.93
C MET A 1 19.21 -5.10 0.31
N GLU A 2 19.95 -4.09 -0.13
CA GLU A 2 19.35 -2.90 -0.75
C GLU A 2 18.70 -3.30 -2.09
N PRO A 3 17.46 -2.85 -2.37
CA PRO A 3 16.82 -3.11 -3.65
C PRO A 3 17.52 -2.36 -4.78
N GLN A 4 17.50 -2.96 -5.97
CA GLN A 4 17.93 -2.25 -7.18
C GLN A 4 16.70 -1.85 -8.00
N PHE A 5 16.76 -0.64 -8.55
CA PHE A 5 15.67 0.04 -9.22
C PHE A 5 16.00 0.20 -10.70
N GLU A 6 15.34 -0.56 -11.56
CA GLU A 6 15.55 -0.55 -13.01
C GLU A 6 14.36 0.09 -13.72
N LEU A 7 14.57 1.22 -14.39
CA LEU A 7 13.50 1.88 -15.15
C LEU A 7 13.13 1.09 -16.41
N LEU A 8 11.84 0.90 -16.63
CA LEU A 8 11.29 0.25 -17.81
C LEU A 8 11.17 1.25 -18.95
N LYS A 9 12.09 1.15 -19.91
CA LYS A 9 12.23 2.07 -21.05
C LYS A 9 12.05 1.41 -22.42
N ASP A 10 11.80 0.11 -22.45
CA ASP A 10 11.52 -0.59 -23.69
C ASP A 10 10.18 -0.14 -24.29
N GLN A 11 10.04 -0.30 -25.60
CA GLN A 11 8.87 0.21 -26.33
C GLN A 11 7.55 -0.32 -25.76
N LEU A 12 7.49 -1.60 -25.41
CA LEU A 12 6.27 -2.23 -24.89
C LEU A 12 5.88 -1.63 -23.53
N SER A 13 6.85 -1.45 -22.63
CA SER A 13 6.61 -0.81 -21.34
C SER A 13 6.10 0.63 -21.49
N LEU A 14 6.68 1.42 -22.39
CA LEU A 14 6.23 2.80 -22.65
C LEU A 14 4.81 2.84 -23.22
N GLU A 15 4.46 1.90 -24.10
CA GLU A 15 3.10 1.75 -24.64
C GLU A 15 2.10 1.44 -23.50
N PHE A 16 2.40 0.47 -22.63
CA PHE A 16 1.53 0.16 -21.47
C PHE A 16 1.40 1.31 -20.48
N GLN A 17 2.50 2.03 -20.21
CA GLN A 17 2.48 3.21 -19.35
C GLN A 17 1.55 4.29 -19.92
N GLY A 18 1.53 4.48 -21.25
CA GLY A 18 0.63 5.40 -21.93
C GLY A 18 -0.85 5.00 -21.91
N LEU A 19 -1.17 3.73 -21.62
CA LEU A 19 -2.56 3.26 -21.45
C LEU A 19 -3.11 3.53 -20.04
N CYS A 20 -2.25 3.78 -19.06
CA CYS A 20 -2.67 4.16 -17.72
C CYS A 20 -3.17 5.61 -17.75
N GLY A 21 -4.48 5.80 -17.52
CA GLY A 21 -5.11 7.12 -17.49
C GLY A 21 -4.77 7.90 -16.21
N SER A 22 -5.70 7.91 -15.25
CA SER A 22 -5.54 8.64 -13.99
C SER A 22 -4.72 7.91 -12.92
N MET A 23 -4.42 6.63 -13.13
CA MET A 23 -3.65 5.83 -12.18
C MET A 23 -2.17 5.83 -12.57
N PRO A 24 -1.23 5.91 -11.60
CA PRO A 24 0.20 5.82 -11.89
C PRO A 24 0.54 4.48 -12.57
N PRO A 25 1.34 4.49 -13.64
CA PRO A 25 1.74 3.27 -14.30
C PRO A 25 2.85 2.53 -13.55
N GLY A 26 3.09 1.28 -13.94
CA GLY A 26 4.30 0.56 -13.57
C GLY A 26 5.50 1.05 -14.41
N GLU A 27 6.47 1.68 -13.75
CA GLU A 27 7.58 2.39 -14.42
C GLU A 27 8.93 1.74 -14.15
N MET A 28 9.01 0.90 -13.12
CA MET A 28 10.28 0.45 -12.56
C MET A 28 10.18 -1.00 -12.11
N ARG A 29 11.17 -1.80 -12.49
CA ARG A 29 11.39 -3.15 -11.98
C ARG A 29 12.26 -3.09 -10.73
N VAL A 30 11.81 -3.73 -9.65
CA VAL A 30 12.53 -3.85 -8.39
C VAL A 30 13.16 -5.24 -8.29
N GLN A 31 14.48 -5.28 -8.11
CA GLN A 31 15.26 -6.51 -7.94
C GLN A 31 15.62 -6.74 -6.46
N PRO A 32 15.79 -8.00 -6.02
CA PRO A 32 15.71 -9.25 -6.80
C PRO A 32 14.31 -9.83 -7.15
N PRO A 33 13.16 -9.42 -6.57
CA PRO A 33 11.87 -10.07 -6.87
C PRO A 33 11.42 -9.96 -8.33
N GLY A 34 11.94 -8.98 -9.07
CA GLY A 34 11.55 -8.69 -10.45
C GLY A 34 10.16 -8.03 -10.56
N THR A 35 9.59 -7.57 -9.44
CA THR A 35 8.27 -6.92 -9.37
C THR A 35 8.30 -5.56 -10.05
N VAL A 36 7.25 -5.25 -10.82
CA VAL A 36 7.07 -3.94 -11.43
C VAL A 36 6.24 -3.06 -10.50
N LEU A 37 6.78 -1.91 -10.12
CA LEU A 37 6.14 -0.91 -9.27
C LEU A 37 6.23 0.46 -9.96
N ASN A 38 5.47 1.42 -9.45
CA ASN A 38 5.51 2.80 -9.90
C ASN A 38 6.73 3.54 -9.32
N LEU A 39 7.13 4.64 -9.97
CA LEU A 39 8.41 5.30 -9.67
C LEU A 39 8.55 5.82 -8.23
N PRO A 40 7.54 6.45 -7.61
CA PRO A 40 7.68 6.98 -6.24
C PRO A 40 7.94 5.93 -5.16
N TYR A 41 7.72 4.63 -5.40
CA TYR A 41 8.07 3.58 -4.44
C TYR A 41 9.52 3.68 -3.95
N ARG A 42 10.45 4.06 -4.85
CA ARG A 42 11.88 4.22 -4.53
C ARG A 42 12.16 5.28 -3.46
N GLU A 43 11.23 6.18 -3.20
CA GLU A 43 11.37 7.28 -2.25
C GLU A 43 10.91 6.86 -0.84
N PHE A 44 9.94 5.95 -0.77
CA PHE A 44 9.29 5.54 0.48
C PHE A 44 9.67 4.13 0.96
N TYR A 45 10.32 3.30 0.13
CA TYR A 45 10.56 1.89 0.48
C TYR A 45 11.27 1.70 1.83
N ARG A 46 12.25 2.54 2.17
CA ARG A 46 12.96 2.44 3.46
C ARG A 46 12.02 2.68 4.63
N GLU A 47 11.18 3.69 4.52
CA GLU A 47 10.21 4.02 5.57
C GLU A 47 9.21 2.88 5.81
N ILE A 48 8.80 2.20 4.74
CA ILE A 48 7.93 1.02 4.82
C ILE A 48 8.69 -0.17 5.46
N LEU A 49 9.92 -0.43 5.03
CA LEU A 49 10.72 -1.56 5.51
C LEU A 49 11.21 -1.39 6.96
N ASP A 50 11.48 -0.16 7.38
CA ASP A 50 11.93 0.19 8.73
C ASP A 50 10.77 0.46 9.69
N MET A 51 9.51 0.34 9.22
CA MET A 51 8.34 0.52 10.08
C MET A 51 8.34 -0.52 11.21
N GLU A 52 8.19 -0.05 12.45
CA GLU A 52 8.07 -0.92 13.62
C GLU A 52 6.85 -1.84 13.46
N VAL A 53 7.08 -3.15 13.64
CA VAL A 53 6.05 -4.19 13.64
C VAL A 53 5.79 -4.62 15.08
N ARG A 54 4.52 -4.65 15.48
CA ARG A 54 4.09 -5.07 16.82
C ARG A 54 3.66 -6.53 16.80
N GLU A 55 3.72 -7.20 17.95
CA GLU A 55 3.40 -8.63 18.05
C GLU A 55 1.94 -8.96 17.71
N ASP A 56 1.04 -7.98 17.85
CA ASP A 56 -0.39 -8.10 17.61
C ASP A 56 -0.85 -7.46 16.28
N ASP A 57 0.08 -7.04 15.42
CA ASP A 57 -0.25 -6.53 14.08
C ASP A 57 -0.89 -7.61 13.19
N VAL A 58 -1.94 -7.25 12.46
CA VAL A 58 -2.61 -8.16 11.52
C VAL A 58 -2.42 -7.68 10.08
N TRP A 59 -1.79 -8.51 9.26
CA TRP A 59 -1.49 -8.18 7.86
C TRP A 59 -2.36 -8.96 6.89
N VAL A 60 -3.04 -8.26 5.97
CA VAL A 60 -3.69 -8.87 4.82
C VAL A 60 -2.83 -8.64 3.58
N LEU A 61 -2.12 -9.70 3.16
CA LEU A 61 -1.22 -9.68 2.01
C LEU A 61 -1.87 -10.38 0.81
N SER A 62 -1.90 -9.74 -0.35
CA SER A 62 -2.49 -10.32 -1.56
C SER A 62 -1.98 -9.66 -2.84
N PHE A 63 -2.13 -10.35 -3.97
CA PHE A 63 -2.03 -9.69 -5.27
C PHE A 63 -3.31 -8.88 -5.54
N PRO A 64 -3.24 -7.68 -6.16
CA PRO A 64 -4.41 -6.86 -6.39
C PRO A 64 -5.56 -7.63 -7.05
N LYS A 65 -6.78 -7.32 -6.62
CA LYS A 65 -8.04 -7.90 -7.12
C LYS A 65 -8.29 -9.38 -6.74
N SER A 66 -7.54 -9.93 -5.78
CA SER A 66 -7.70 -11.30 -5.29
C SER A 66 -8.60 -11.42 -4.04
N GLY A 67 -9.50 -10.46 -3.80
CA GLY A 67 -10.41 -10.48 -2.65
C GLY A 67 -9.92 -9.74 -1.39
N THR A 68 -8.92 -8.86 -1.52
CA THR A 68 -8.33 -8.08 -0.40
C THR A 68 -9.38 -7.34 0.42
N THR A 69 -10.28 -6.60 -0.22
CA THR A 69 -11.32 -5.78 0.44
C THR A 69 -12.25 -6.64 1.31
N TRP A 70 -12.70 -7.78 0.80
CA TRP A 70 -13.56 -8.68 1.57
C TRP A 70 -12.81 -9.27 2.77
N THR A 71 -11.56 -9.66 2.55
CA THR A 71 -10.71 -10.24 3.61
C THR A 71 -10.44 -9.23 4.71
N GLN A 72 -10.07 -8.00 4.36
CA GLN A 72 -9.84 -6.91 5.32
C GLN A 72 -11.09 -6.63 6.17
N GLU A 73 -12.27 -6.55 5.54
CA GLU A 73 -13.52 -6.29 6.27
C GLU A 73 -13.86 -7.42 7.24
N MET A 74 -13.75 -8.69 6.80
CA MET A 74 -14.00 -9.84 7.65
C MET A 74 -13.02 -9.92 8.82
N VAL A 75 -11.73 -9.74 8.57
CA VAL A 75 -10.69 -9.77 9.60
C VAL A 75 -10.90 -8.64 10.61
N TRP A 76 -11.18 -7.42 10.14
CA TRP A 76 -11.41 -6.28 11.03
C TRP A 76 -12.63 -6.49 11.94
N LEU A 77 -13.74 -7.00 11.40
CA LEU A 77 -14.94 -7.30 12.17
C LEU A 77 -14.69 -8.39 13.22
N LEU A 78 -14.00 -9.47 12.85
CA LEU A 78 -13.66 -10.54 13.80
C LEU A 78 -12.77 -10.03 14.94
N ASN A 79 -11.86 -9.11 14.63
CA ASN A 79 -10.94 -8.53 15.61
C ASN A 79 -11.58 -7.41 16.46
N SER A 80 -12.71 -6.87 16.02
CA SER A 80 -13.44 -5.78 16.68
C SER A 80 -14.76 -6.27 17.31
N ASP A 81 -14.82 -7.51 17.78
CA ASP A 81 -16.00 -8.12 18.41
C ASP A 81 -17.31 -7.96 17.59
N LEU A 82 -17.19 -8.00 16.26
CA LEU A 82 -18.28 -7.80 15.31
C LEU A 82 -18.96 -6.42 15.44
N ASP A 83 -18.21 -5.35 15.69
CA ASP A 83 -18.70 -3.96 15.72
C ASP A 83 -19.12 -3.45 14.32
N TYR A 84 -20.33 -3.81 13.91
CA TYR A 84 -20.92 -3.38 12.65
C TYR A 84 -21.27 -1.89 12.60
N GLU A 85 -21.43 -1.22 13.75
CA GLU A 85 -21.82 0.18 13.77
C GLU A 85 -20.63 1.08 13.41
N THR A 86 -19.45 0.80 13.97
CA THR A 86 -18.21 1.44 13.55
C THR A 86 -17.86 1.10 12.10
N ALA A 87 -18.04 -0.17 11.68
CA ALA A 87 -17.74 -0.58 10.30
C ALA A 87 -18.55 0.17 9.22
N LYS A 88 -19.80 0.55 9.53
CA LYS A 88 -20.64 1.39 8.64
C LYS A 88 -20.33 2.88 8.73
N SER A 89 -19.78 3.33 9.86
CA SER A 89 -19.55 4.75 10.14
C SER A 89 -18.22 5.24 9.61
N PHE A 90 -17.22 4.36 9.50
CA PHE A 90 -15.88 4.67 9.03
C PHE A 90 -15.49 3.83 7.83
N ASP A 91 -14.85 4.48 6.85
CA ASP A 91 -14.34 3.80 5.66
C ASP A 91 -13.30 2.74 6.03
N LEU A 92 -13.30 1.63 5.28
CA LEU A 92 -12.37 0.53 5.51
C LEU A 92 -10.90 0.98 5.50
N HIS A 93 -10.54 1.96 4.66
CA HIS A 93 -9.18 2.48 4.59
C HIS A 93 -8.73 3.29 5.81
N GLU A 94 -9.66 3.72 6.66
CA GLU A 94 -9.36 4.34 7.96
C GLU A 94 -9.15 3.30 9.06
N ARG A 95 -9.79 2.14 8.91
CA ARG A 95 -9.77 1.03 9.87
C ARG A 95 -8.72 -0.03 9.57
N PHE A 96 -8.35 -0.18 8.30
CA PHE A 96 -7.39 -1.16 7.78
C PHE A 96 -6.59 -0.52 6.63
N PRO A 97 -5.56 0.30 6.92
CA PRO A 97 -4.87 1.06 5.90
C PRO A 97 -3.99 0.20 5.00
N HIS A 98 -3.81 0.65 3.76
CA HIS A 98 -2.76 0.16 2.86
C HIS A 98 -1.48 0.96 3.12
N VAL A 99 -0.46 0.33 3.70
CA VAL A 99 0.82 0.99 4.03
C VAL A 99 1.53 1.51 2.78
N GLU A 100 1.43 0.77 1.67
CA GLU A 100 2.06 1.08 0.40
C GLU A 100 1.34 2.18 -0.39
N PHE A 101 0.14 2.60 0.00
CA PHE A 101 -0.68 3.48 -0.84
C PHE A 101 -0.06 4.87 -1.05
N GLN A 102 0.74 5.36 -0.10
CA GLN A 102 1.53 6.59 -0.26
C GLN A 102 2.44 6.52 -1.50
N THR A 103 2.94 5.33 -1.81
CA THR A 103 3.84 5.14 -2.96
C THR A 103 3.11 5.39 -4.28
N LEU A 104 1.78 5.20 -4.36
CA LEU A 104 1.00 5.48 -5.56
C LEU A 104 0.79 6.99 -5.79
N GLY A 105 0.56 7.76 -4.74
CA GLY A 105 0.29 9.20 -4.85
C GLY A 105 1.53 10.09 -5.05
N GLY A 106 2.73 9.55 -4.83
CA GLY A 106 3.96 10.32 -4.81
C GLY A 106 4.03 11.32 -3.63
N VAL A 107 4.92 12.30 -3.72
CA VAL A 107 5.02 13.37 -2.71
C VAL A 107 3.85 14.34 -2.89
N VAL A 108 2.81 14.17 -2.07
CA VAL A 108 1.68 15.09 -2.00
C VAL A 108 2.03 16.23 -1.02
N PRO A 109 1.74 17.51 -1.33
CA PRO A 109 2.06 18.64 -0.46
C PRO A 109 1.36 18.61 0.91
N ASP A 110 0.30 17.82 1.04
CA ASP A 110 -0.46 17.70 2.29
C ASP A 110 0.00 16.46 3.06
N GLU A 111 0.78 16.70 4.12
CA GLU A 111 1.28 15.67 5.04
C GLU A 111 0.15 14.84 5.66
N LYS A 112 -1.09 15.34 5.71
CA LYS A 112 -2.26 14.59 6.21
C LYS A 112 -2.59 13.36 5.36
N PHE A 113 -2.00 13.22 4.18
CA PHE A 113 -2.16 12.05 3.33
C PHE A 113 -1.03 11.02 3.47
N ASN A 114 -0.02 11.23 4.33
CA ASN A 114 1.04 10.25 4.54
C ASN A 114 0.47 8.97 5.19
N LYS A 115 0.19 7.96 4.35
CA LYS A 115 -0.38 6.69 4.80
C LYS A 115 0.58 5.86 5.64
N ILE A 116 1.89 6.03 5.49
CA ILE A 116 2.88 5.31 6.28
C ILE A 116 2.86 5.84 7.72
N GLU A 117 2.93 7.16 7.90
CA GLU A 117 2.81 7.80 9.21
C GLU A 117 1.45 7.59 9.87
N PHE A 118 0.36 7.65 9.10
CA PHE A 118 -0.96 7.27 9.61
C PHE A 118 -0.96 5.85 10.20
N THR A 119 -0.39 4.89 9.47
CA THR A 119 -0.34 3.47 9.88
C THR A 119 0.54 3.26 11.11
N LYS A 120 1.64 4.01 11.25
CA LYS A 120 2.51 3.97 12.45
C LYS A 120 1.77 4.41 13.72
N ASN A 121 0.85 5.37 13.60
CA ASN A 121 0.13 5.97 14.73
C ASN A 121 -1.20 5.28 15.07
N LEU A 122 -1.59 4.23 14.34
CA LEU A 122 -2.78 3.44 14.67
C LEU A 122 -2.62 2.72 16.02
N LYS A 123 -3.75 2.56 16.71
CA LYS A 123 -3.84 1.78 17.95
C LYS A 123 -3.64 0.30 17.63
N SER A 124 -3.01 -0.42 18.56
CA SER A 124 -2.91 -1.88 18.52
C SER A 124 -4.22 -2.55 18.94
N PRO A 125 -4.54 -3.73 18.40
CA PRO A 125 -3.97 -4.30 17.16
C PRO A 125 -4.34 -3.41 15.94
N ARG A 126 -3.40 -3.26 15.00
CA ARG A 126 -3.60 -2.52 13.74
C ARG A 126 -3.72 -3.46 12.55
#